data_AF-A0A2H6HIM0-F1
#
_entry.id   AF-A0A2H6HIM0-F1
#
_cell.length_a   1.000
_cell.length_b   1.000
_cell.length_c   1.000
_cell.angle_alpha   90.00
_cell.angle_beta   90.00
_cell.angle_gamma   90.00
#
_symmetry.space_group_name_H-M   'P 1'
#
loop_
_entity.id
_entity.type
_entity.pdbx_description
1 polymer ?
#
loop_
_entity_poly.entity_id
_entity_poly.type
_entity_poly.pdbx_seq_one_letter_code
_entity_poly.pdbx_strand_id
1 'polypeptide(L)'
;MTEQELMQALGEILDELSELPDDAFSEKWALKGRQGELRAELALLQAGRLAEQKREWDQQAAKKPSNESPAFVSPVSPNEGGGGGF
;
A
#
# COMPACT_ATOMS: atom_id res chain seq x y z
N MET A 1 -11.06 -8.07 -15.97
CA MET A 1 -11.84 -7.55 -14.83
C MET A 1 -11.06 -6.44 -14.15
N THR A 2 -11.75 -5.39 -13.73
CA THR A 2 -11.20 -4.31 -12.90
C THR A 2 -11.25 -4.70 -11.42
N GLU A 3 -10.53 -3.96 -10.57
CA GLU A 3 -10.55 -4.19 -9.12
C GLU A 3 -11.97 -4.06 -8.54
N GLN A 4 -12.75 -3.08 -9.03
CA GLN A 4 -14.11 -2.86 -8.59
C GLN A 4 -15.03 -4.03 -8.99
N GLU A 5 -14.88 -4.55 -10.21
CA GLU A 5 -15.63 -5.72 -10.66
C GLU A 5 -15.29 -6.97 -9.83
N LEU A 6 -14.03 -7.16 -9.46
CA LEU A 6 -13.60 -8.27 -8.59
C LEU A 6 -14.18 -8.14 -7.17
N MET A 7 -14.16 -6.93 -6.60
CA MET A 7 -14.74 -6.68 -5.28
C MET A 7 -16.26 -6.88 -5.28
N GLN A 8 -16.94 -6.45 -6.35
CA GLN A 8 -18.37 -6.69 -6.52
C GLN A 8 -18.68 -8.19 -6.61
N ALA A 9 -17.96 -8.92 -7.46
CA ALA A 9 -18.14 -10.38 -7.60
C ALA A 9 -17.84 -11.14 -6.29
N LEU A 10 -16.87 -10.68 -5.50
CA LEU A 10 -16.62 -11.22 -4.16
C LEU A 10 -17.78 -10.97 -3.20
N GLY A 11 -18.42 -9.80 -3.27
CA GLY A 11 -19.62 -9.47 -2.52
C GLY A 11 -20.79 -10.38 -2.88
N GLU A 12 -21.06 -10.53 -4.17
CA GLU A 12 -22.13 -11.41 -4.68
C GLU A 12 -21.96 -12.85 -4.20
N ILE A 13 -20.73 -13.38 -4.20
CA ILE A 13 -20.45 -14.74 -3.68
C ILE A 13 -20.66 -14.83 -2.16
N LEU A 14 -20.33 -13.77 -1.41
CA LEU A 14 -20.55 -13.75 0.04
C LEU A 14 -22.05 -13.74 0.37
N ASP A 15 -22.83 -12.96 -0.37
CA ASP A 15 -24.28 -12.92 -0.25
C ASP A 15 -24.87 -14.31 -0.59
N GLU A 16 -24.48 -14.90 -1.72
CA GLU A 16 -24.94 -16.25 -2.12
C GLU A 16 -24.57 -17.33 -1.08
N LEU A 17 -23.34 -17.30 -0.55
CA LEU A 17 -22.91 -18.21 0.52
C LEU A 17 -23.74 -18.06 1.80
N SER A 18 -24.23 -16.85 2.09
CA SER A 18 -25.04 -16.57 3.27
C SER A 18 -26.49 -17.06 3.13
N GLU A 19 -26.98 -17.15 1.90
CA GLU A 19 -28.33 -17.63 1.58
C GLU A 19 -28.41 -19.16 1.47
N LEU A 20 -27.28 -19.83 1.21
CA LEU A 20 -27.26 -21.29 1.07
C LEU A 20 -27.52 -22.03 2.40
N PRO A 21 -28.36 -23.08 2.39
CA PRO A 21 -28.63 -23.89 3.57
C PRO A 21 -27.39 -24.71 3.98
N ASP A 22 -27.38 -25.18 5.23
CA ASP A 22 -26.21 -25.87 5.81
C ASP A 22 -25.86 -27.21 5.15
N ASP A 23 -26.83 -27.85 4.50
CA ASP A 23 -26.67 -29.11 3.78
C ASP A 23 -26.22 -28.95 2.32
N ALA A 24 -26.19 -27.72 1.78
CA ALA A 24 -25.67 -27.40 0.43
C ALA A 24 -24.13 -27.39 0.37
N PHE A 25 -23.51 -28.51 0.77
CA PHE A 25 -22.05 -28.60 0.91
C PHE A 25 -21.32 -28.39 -0.41
N SER A 26 -21.79 -29.02 -1.50
CA SER A 26 -21.13 -28.97 -2.81
C SER A 26 -21.14 -27.56 -3.40
N GLU A 27 -22.27 -26.86 -3.28
CA GLU A 27 -22.47 -25.49 -3.72
C GLU A 27 -21.61 -24.53 -2.90
N LYS A 28 -21.63 -24.66 -1.56
CA LYS A 28 -20.75 -23.88 -0.67
C LYS A 28 -19.28 -24.10 -0.99
N TRP A 29 -18.88 -25.32 -1.34
CA TRP A 29 -17.50 -25.63 -1.72
C TRP A 29 -17.12 -24.96 -3.05
N ALA A 30 -17.97 -25.06 -4.07
CA ALA A 30 -17.74 -24.44 -5.37
C ALA A 30 -17.61 -22.91 -5.26
N LEU A 31 -18.51 -22.28 -4.50
CA LEU A 31 -18.50 -20.83 -4.26
C LEU A 31 -17.25 -20.39 -3.49
N LYS A 32 -16.81 -21.14 -2.48
CA LYS A 32 -15.54 -20.86 -1.78
C LYS A 32 -14.32 -21.01 -2.70
N GLY A 33 -14.33 -21.97 -3.62
CA GLY A 33 -13.30 -22.11 -4.65
C GLY A 33 -13.21 -20.86 -5.52
N ARG A 34 -14.33 -20.45 -6.10
CA ARG A 34 -14.44 -19.22 -6.91
C ARG A 34 -14.05 -17.97 -6.11
N GLN A 35 -14.44 -17.89 -4.84
CA GLN A 35 -14.03 -16.80 -3.94
C GLN A 35 -12.51 -16.74 -3.76
N GLY A 36 -11.85 -17.90 -3.65
CA GLY A 36 -10.39 -18.01 -3.57
C GLY A 36 -9.71 -17.48 -4.84
N GLU A 37 -10.21 -17.86 -6.01
CA GLU A 37 -9.70 -17.40 -7.31
C GLU A 37 -9.81 -15.88 -7.45
N LEU A 38 -10.97 -15.30 -7.14
CA LEU A 38 -11.16 -13.85 -7.23
C LEU A 38 -10.26 -13.07 -6.25
N ARG A 39 -10.02 -13.60 -5.05
CA ARG A 39 -9.05 -13.01 -4.12
C ARG A 39 -7.63 -13.05 -4.65
N ALA A 40 -7.24 -14.13 -5.32
CA ALA A 40 -5.93 -14.25 -5.95
C ALA A 40 -5.76 -13.24 -7.09
N GLU A 41 -6.77 -13.08 -7.95
CA GLU A 41 -6.76 -12.06 -9.01
C GLU A 41 -6.67 -10.64 -8.44
N LEU A 42 -7.43 -10.35 -7.39
CA LEU A 42 -7.39 -9.04 -6.71
C LEU A 42 -6.00 -8.75 -6.13
N ALA A 43 -5.39 -9.74 -5.48
CA ALA A 43 -4.05 -9.62 -4.92
C ALA A 43 -2.99 -9.38 -6.01
N LEU A 44 -3.11 -10.03 -7.17
CA LEU A 44 -2.21 -9.81 -8.30
C LEU A 44 -2.29 -8.39 -8.84
N LEU A 45 -3.50 -7.83 -8.99
CA LEU A 45 -3.68 -6.44 -9.42
C LEU A 45 -3.07 -5.45 -8.41
N GLN A 46 -3.30 -5.68 -7.12
CA GLN A 46 -2.76 -4.85 -6.05
C GLN A 46 -1.23 -4.94 -5.99
N ALA A 47 -0.67 -6.13 -6.11
CA ALA A 47 0.77 -6.35 -6.15
C ALA A 47 1.43 -5.68 -7.37
N GLY A 48 0.80 -5.73 -8.54
CA GLY A 48 1.29 -5.05 -9.75
C GLY A 48 1.40 -3.53 -9.56
N ARG A 49 0.40 -2.90 -8.93
CA ARG A 49 0.45 -1.46 -8.63
C ARG A 49 1.52 -1.12 -7.59
N LEU A 50 1.64 -1.93 -6.54
CA LEU A 50 2.66 -1.74 -5.52
C LEU A 50 4.08 -1.85 -6.11
N ALA A 51 4.29 -2.79 -7.04
CA ALA A 51 5.54 -2.94 -7.75
C ALA A 51 5.88 -1.70 -8.60
N GLU A 52 4.90 -1.14 -9.30
CA GLU A 52 5.11 0.10 -10.07
C GLU A 52 5.40 1.30 -9.16
N GLN A 53 4.64 1.46 -8.07
CA GLN A 53 4.88 2.52 -7.08
C GLN A 53 6.30 2.43 -6.49
N LYS A 54 6.75 1.20 -6.16
CA LYS A 54 8.11 0.97 -5.69
C LYS A 54 9.14 1.40 -6.74
N ARG A 55 8.92 1.05 -8.01
CA ARG A 55 9.81 1.45 -9.11
C ARG A 55 9.88 2.97 -9.28
N GLU A 56 8.76 3.67 -9.14
CA GLU A 56 8.73 5.14 -9.17
C GLU A 56 9.53 5.75 -8.02
N TRP A 57 9.37 5.22 -6.80
CA TRP A 57 10.17 5.65 -5.64
C TRP A 57 11.66 5.38 -5.83
N ASP A 58 12.03 4.20 -6.35
CA ASP A 58 13.42 3.86 -6.64
C ASP A 58 14.02 4.82 -7.67
N GLN A 59 13.27 5.21 -8.71
CA GLN A 59 13.71 6.21 -9.69
C GLN A 59 13.87 7.60 -9.08
N GLN A 60 12.98 8.02 -8.18
CA GLN A 60 13.09 9.31 -7.48
C GLN A 60 14.30 9.33 -6.53
N ALA A 61 14.55 8.23 -5.82
CA ALA A 61 15.71 8.07 -4.96
C ALA A 61 17.03 8.11 -5.77
N ALA A 62 17.05 7.46 -6.94
CA ALA A 62 18.21 7.49 -7.85
C ALA A 62 18.43 8.87 -8.51
N LYS A 63 17.39 9.69 -8.65
CA LYS A 63 17.45 11.06 -9.18
C LYS A 63 17.91 12.11 -8.14
N LYS A 64 18.22 11.72 -6.90
CA LYS A 64 18.84 12.65 -5.95
C LYS A 64 20.15 13.17 -6.56
N PRO A 65 20.32 14.50 -6.72
CA PRO A 65 21.59 15.04 -7.17
C PRO A 65 22.67 14.65 -6.16
N SER A 66 23.79 14.14 -6.66
CA SER A 66 24.99 13.84 -5.87
C SER A 66 25.71 15.10 -5.37
N ASN A 67 25.01 16.21 -5.20
CA ASN A 67 25.63 17.47 -4.81
C ASN A 67 25.11 17.94 -3.47
N GLU A 68 26.11 18.02 -2.59
CA GLU A 68 26.17 18.77 -1.36
C GLU A 68 25.41 18.12 -0.20
N SER A 69 26.21 17.46 0.65
CA SER A 69 25.99 17.38 2.09
C SER A 69 25.08 18.52 2.54
N PRO A 70 24.04 18.29 3.35
CA PRO A 70 23.54 19.39 4.16
C PRO A 70 24.76 19.83 4.95
N ALA A 71 25.37 20.94 4.54
CA ALA A 71 26.36 21.62 5.35
C ALA A 71 25.63 21.79 6.66
N PHE A 72 26.07 21.03 7.67
CA PHE A 72 25.67 21.23 9.03
C PHE A 72 26.12 22.66 9.30
N VAL A 73 25.22 23.61 9.10
CA VAL A 73 25.42 24.99 9.48
C VAL A 73 25.47 24.90 10.99
N SER A 74 26.68 24.69 11.52
CA SER A 74 26.97 24.92 12.92
C SER A 74 26.34 26.26 13.25
N PRO A 75 25.46 26.36 14.26
CA PRO A 75 25.01 27.65 14.71
C PRO A 75 26.28 28.42 15.08
N VAL A 76 26.60 29.42 14.26
CA VAL A 76 27.63 30.39 14.60
C VAL A 76 27.23 30.94 15.96
N SER A 77 28.03 30.62 16.99
CA SER A 77 27.95 31.28 18.29
C SER A 77 27.98 32.79 18.03
N PRO A 78 27.02 33.58 18.54
CA PRO A 78 27.18 35.02 18.54
C PRO A 78 28.35 35.34 19.47
N ASN A 79 29.40 35.90 18.88
CA ASN A 79 30.55 36.48 19.55
C ASN A 79 30.11 37.61 20.49
N GLU A 80 30.73 37.64 21.67
CA GLU A 80 30.95 38.75 22.61
C GLU A 80 30.01 39.98 22.59
N GLY A 81 29.28 40.14 23.69
CA GLY A 81 28.86 41.41 24.28
C GLY A 81 28.47 41.09 25.73
N GLY A 82 29.17 41.50 26.78
CA GLY A 82 29.53 42.88 27.07
C GLY A 82 28.61 43.38 28.18
N GLY A 83 29.07 43.34 29.43
CA GLY A 83 28.64 44.25 30.50
C GLY A 83 27.56 43.77 31.48
N GLY A 84 27.87 43.97 32.77
CA GLY A 84 26.93 43.95 33.91
C GLY A 84 27.28 42.83 34.89
N GLY A 85 27.91 43.05 36.05
CA GLY A 85 27.94 44.25 36.89
C GLY A 85 26.84 44.15 37.95
N PHE A 86 27.28 43.79 39.17
CA PHE A 86 26.55 43.66 40.45
C PHE A 86 25.81 42.35 40.72
#